data_AF-A0A2E0WXQ7-F1
#
_entry.id   AF-A0A2E0WXQ7-F1
#
_cell.length_a   1.000
_cell.length_b   1.000
_cell.length_c   1.000
_cell.angle_alpha   90.00
_cell.angle_beta   90.00
_cell.angle_gamma   90.00
#
_symmetry.space_group_name_H-M   'P 1'
#
loop_
_entity.id
_entity.type
_entity.pdbx_description
1 polymer ?
#
loop_
_entity_poly.entity_id
_entity_poly.type
_entity_poly.pdbx_seq_one_letter_code
_entity_poly.pdbx_strand_id
1 'polypeptide(L)'
;MIQRTTLRRWLAAGTLLLTLAPRLSMAEASDTAADRKDGFVALFDGKSLKGWDGSPKLWSVADGVIQGKTSDSDPLKQNEFLIWEGTAADFVLRLEFRVADRGVGNSGVQYRSQRFPDAGRWAAGGYQADIERTNQYMGILYEERGRGILALRGEEVILSEAPERFKKQVVGSVGDPAAIVKGVKAGEWQTLEVIAIGNKLEHKLNGRTTVRVIDNDAAHAATEGLIALQLHQGPEMQIDFRNIRLKRISDGKASTGP
;
A
#
# COMPACT_ATOMS: atom_id res chain seq x y z
N MET A 1 -21.82 -55.09 -68.88
CA MET A 1 -21.93 -53.72 -69.41
C MET A 1 -22.28 -52.80 -68.23
N ILE A 2 -21.31 -52.53 -67.35
CA ILE A 2 -20.63 -51.23 -67.11
C ILE A 2 -21.60 -50.06 -66.84
N GLN A 3 -21.43 -49.45 -65.65
CA GLN A 3 -21.73 -48.06 -65.19
C GLN A 3 -22.75 -47.99 -64.04
N ARG A 4 -22.60 -47.16 -62.99
CA ARG A 4 -21.51 -46.33 -62.47
C ARG A 4 -21.89 -45.98 -61.01
N THR A 5 -20.87 -45.94 -60.17
CA THR A 5 -20.81 -45.44 -58.79
C THR A 5 -21.40 -44.05 -58.55
N THR A 6 -21.97 -43.81 -57.37
CA THR A 6 -21.69 -42.61 -56.56
C THR A 6 -21.90 -42.90 -55.06
N LEU A 7 -20.80 -43.12 -54.33
CA LEU A 7 -20.77 -43.01 -52.86
C LEU A 7 -20.67 -41.52 -52.49
N ARG A 8 -21.61 -41.03 -51.67
CA ARG A 8 -21.51 -39.73 -51.01
C ARG A 8 -20.46 -39.81 -49.89
N ARG A 9 -19.30 -39.16 -50.10
CA ARG A 9 -18.33 -38.88 -49.04
C ARG A 9 -18.85 -37.71 -48.19
N TRP A 10 -18.98 -37.93 -46.89
CA TRP A 10 -19.09 -36.85 -45.90
C TRP A 10 -17.68 -36.35 -45.59
N LEU A 11 -17.37 -35.09 -45.94
CA LEU A 11 -16.21 -34.41 -45.37
C LEU A 11 -16.59 -33.90 -43.98
N ALA A 12 -15.98 -34.47 -42.94
CA ALA A 12 -15.93 -33.83 -41.63
C ALA A 12 -14.89 -32.70 -41.70
N ALA A 13 -15.33 -31.46 -41.75
CA ALA A 13 -14.47 -30.30 -41.54
C ALA A 13 -14.13 -30.23 -40.04
N GLY A 14 -12.97 -30.75 -39.66
CA GLY A 14 -12.40 -30.57 -38.34
C GLY A 14 -11.89 -29.13 -38.19
N THR A 15 -12.69 -28.27 -37.56
CA THR A 15 -12.26 -26.93 -37.17
C THR A 15 -11.29 -27.07 -36.00
N LEU A 16 -9.99 -26.92 -36.28
CA LEU A 16 -8.96 -26.81 -35.25
C LEU A 16 -9.10 -25.44 -34.56
N LEU A 17 -9.86 -25.39 -33.47
CA LEU A 17 -9.84 -24.25 -32.56
C LEU A 17 -8.47 -24.20 -31.88
N LEU A 18 -7.58 -23.36 -32.38
CA LEU A 18 -6.40 -22.92 -31.64
C LEU A 18 -6.92 -22.11 -30.44
N THR A 19 -7.01 -22.74 -29.27
CA THR A 19 -7.22 -22.02 -28.02
C THR A 19 -5.96 -21.20 -27.75
N LEU A 20 -6.02 -19.91 -28.07
CA LEU A 20 -5.02 -18.95 -27.62
C LEU A 20 -5.18 -18.83 -26.11
N ALA A 21 -4.49 -19.69 -25.35
CA ALA A 21 -4.42 -19.54 -23.90
C ALA A 21 -3.85 -18.13 -23.62
N PRO A 22 -4.53 -17.29 -22.82
CA PRO A 22 -3.96 -16.00 -22.45
C PRO A 22 -2.65 -16.29 -21.74
N ARG A 23 -1.54 -15.76 -22.28
CA ARG A 23 -0.29 -15.72 -21.55
C ARG A 23 -0.55 -14.87 -20.32
N LEU A 24 -0.64 -15.51 -19.15
CA LEU A 24 -0.49 -14.82 -17.88
C LEU A 24 0.87 -14.13 -17.94
N SER A 25 0.86 -12.82 -18.14
CA SER A 25 2.04 -11.99 -17.91
C SER A 25 2.31 -12.09 -16.42
N MET A 26 3.30 -12.90 -16.02
CA MET A 26 3.86 -12.78 -14.69
C MET A 26 4.32 -11.34 -14.56
N ALA A 27 3.69 -10.58 -13.66
CA ALA A 27 4.22 -9.31 -13.24
C ALA A 27 5.51 -9.64 -12.49
N GLU A 28 6.65 -9.64 -13.19
CA GLU A 28 7.95 -9.59 -12.56
C GLU A 28 7.93 -8.37 -11.62
N ALA A 29 8.19 -8.59 -10.34
CA ALA A 29 8.39 -7.51 -9.38
C ALA A 29 9.47 -6.59 -9.97
N SER A 30 9.06 -5.39 -10.33
CA SER A 30 9.83 -4.48 -11.17
C SER A 30 10.86 -3.75 -10.29
N ASP A 31 11.97 -4.43 -9.99
CA ASP A 31 13.23 -3.77 -9.63
C ASP A 31 13.90 -3.24 -10.90
N THR A 32 13.34 -2.17 -11.48
CA THR A 32 13.87 -1.67 -12.76
C THR A 32 15.26 -1.10 -12.56
N ALA A 33 16.11 -1.22 -13.58
CA ALA A 33 17.40 -0.54 -13.61
C ALA A 33 17.28 0.99 -13.46
N ALA A 34 16.12 1.57 -13.77
CA ALA A 34 15.83 2.99 -13.56
C ALA A 34 15.65 3.31 -12.07
N ASP A 35 14.90 2.50 -11.33
CA ASP A 35 14.68 2.70 -9.88
C ASP A 35 15.97 2.60 -9.08
N ARG A 36 16.85 1.65 -9.44
CA ARG A 36 18.17 1.50 -8.82
C ARG A 36 19.07 2.72 -9.09
N LYS A 37 19.00 3.30 -10.30
CA LYS A 37 19.70 4.55 -10.62
C LYS A 37 19.18 5.72 -9.79
N ASP A 38 17.89 5.72 -9.49
CA ASP A 38 17.25 6.76 -8.68
C ASP A 38 17.44 6.54 -7.18
N GLY A 39 18.13 5.48 -6.75
CA GLY A 39 18.44 5.19 -5.34
C GLY A 39 17.31 4.52 -4.57
N PHE A 40 16.33 3.91 -5.27
CA PHE A 40 15.32 3.07 -4.64
C PHE A 40 15.85 1.66 -4.40
N VAL A 41 15.50 1.11 -3.24
CA VAL A 41 15.74 -0.29 -2.86
C VAL A 41 14.40 -0.98 -2.68
N ALA A 42 14.25 -2.17 -3.27
CA ALA A 42 13.06 -2.99 -3.07
C ALA A 42 12.99 -3.51 -1.62
N LEU A 43 11.85 -3.30 -0.97
CA LEU A 43 11.55 -3.89 0.34
C LEU A 43 10.90 -5.27 0.22
N PHE A 44 10.36 -5.60 -0.96
CA PHE A 44 9.72 -6.87 -1.25
C PHE A 44 10.31 -7.49 -2.52
N ASP A 45 10.68 -8.77 -2.43
CA ASP A 45 11.38 -9.51 -3.49
C ASP A 45 10.45 -10.16 -4.54
N GLY A 46 9.12 -10.01 -4.35
CA GLY A 46 8.11 -10.66 -5.20
C GLY A 46 7.93 -12.15 -4.95
N LYS A 47 8.57 -12.74 -3.93
CA LYS A 47 8.66 -14.20 -3.75
C LYS A 47 8.37 -14.64 -2.33
N SER A 48 8.77 -13.86 -1.33
CA SER A 48 8.72 -14.26 0.07
C SER A 48 8.50 -13.07 0.99
N LEU A 49 8.12 -13.36 2.24
CA LEU A 49 8.07 -12.37 3.32
C LEU A 49 9.43 -12.23 4.02
N LYS A 50 10.55 -12.56 3.36
CA LYS A 50 11.88 -12.38 3.95
C LYS A 50 12.10 -10.89 4.25
N GLY A 51 12.53 -10.60 5.49
CA GLY A 51 12.66 -9.21 5.96
C GLY A 51 11.35 -8.59 6.43
N TRP A 52 10.28 -9.38 6.56
CA TRP A 52 8.99 -8.96 7.10
C TRP A 52 8.54 -9.89 8.23
N ASP A 53 7.98 -9.32 9.29
CA ASP A 53 7.44 -10.02 10.44
C ASP A 53 5.95 -9.71 10.59
N GLY A 54 5.11 -10.73 10.47
CA GLY A 54 3.66 -10.64 10.53
C GLY A 54 3.04 -12.00 10.79
N SER A 55 1.76 -12.02 11.13
CA SER A 55 1.03 -13.27 11.35
C SER A 55 0.97 -14.12 10.08
N PRO A 56 1.50 -15.37 10.09
CA PRO A 56 1.43 -16.26 8.93
C PRO A 56 0.00 -16.74 8.64
N LYS A 57 -0.95 -16.48 9.55
CA LYS A 57 -2.38 -16.72 9.31
C LYS A 57 -3.03 -15.65 8.43
N LEU A 58 -2.47 -14.44 8.44
CA LEU A 58 -3.06 -13.27 7.80
C LEU A 58 -2.31 -12.87 6.53
N TRP A 59 -1.01 -13.12 6.49
CA TRP A 59 -0.11 -12.66 5.44
C TRP A 59 0.48 -13.84 4.67
N SER A 60 0.47 -13.71 3.35
CA SER A 60 1.05 -14.69 2.43
C SER A 60 1.58 -13.99 1.18
N VAL A 61 2.36 -14.70 0.37
CA VAL A 61 2.78 -14.25 -0.97
C VAL A 61 2.17 -15.18 -2.01
N ALA A 62 1.51 -14.60 -3.00
CA ALA A 62 0.97 -15.31 -4.16
C ALA A 62 1.10 -14.41 -5.39
N ASP A 63 1.41 -14.98 -6.56
CA ASP A 63 1.48 -14.26 -7.84
C ASP A 63 2.31 -12.96 -7.83
N GLY A 64 3.43 -12.96 -7.09
CA GLY A 64 4.30 -11.79 -7.01
C GLY A 64 3.78 -10.67 -6.13
N VAL A 65 2.76 -10.91 -5.29
CA VAL A 65 2.14 -9.91 -4.41
C VAL A 65 2.08 -10.39 -2.96
N ILE A 66 2.23 -9.47 -2.02
CA ILE A 66 1.88 -9.70 -0.62
C ILE A 66 0.36 -9.63 -0.52
N GLN A 67 -0.28 -10.65 0.03
CA GLN A 67 -1.72 -10.70 0.30
C GLN A 67 -1.96 -10.65 1.81
N GLY A 68 -2.76 -9.68 2.24
CA GLY A 68 -3.34 -9.63 3.59
C GLY A 68 -4.81 -9.99 3.53
N LYS A 69 -5.25 -10.96 4.36
CA LYS A 69 -6.64 -11.45 4.40
C LYS A 69 -7.10 -11.65 5.83
N THR A 70 -8.33 -11.23 6.11
CA THR A 70 -9.08 -11.60 7.31
C THR A 70 -10.30 -12.44 6.92
N SER A 71 -11.07 -12.96 7.88
CA SER A 71 -12.26 -13.78 7.62
C SER A 71 -13.37 -13.41 8.61
N ASP A 72 -14.62 -13.45 8.17
CA ASP A 72 -15.78 -13.28 9.05
C ASP A 72 -15.92 -14.41 10.07
N SER A 73 -15.34 -15.59 9.81
CA SER A 73 -15.32 -16.71 10.76
C SER A 73 -14.36 -16.51 11.93
N ASP A 74 -13.38 -15.60 11.78
CA ASP A 74 -12.37 -15.26 12.79
C ASP A 74 -12.00 -13.77 12.63
N PRO A 75 -12.93 -12.85 12.97
CA PRO A 75 -12.72 -11.42 12.75
C PRO A 75 -11.62 -10.90 13.66
N LEU A 76 -10.81 -9.98 13.13
CA LEU A 76 -9.72 -9.39 13.90
C LEU A 76 -10.27 -8.53 15.04
N LYS A 77 -9.78 -8.79 16.26
CA LYS A 77 -10.14 -8.04 17.47
C LYS A 77 -9.32 -6.77 17.68
N GLN A 78 -8.25 -6.63 16.90
CA GLN A 78 -7.33 -5.50 16.92
C GLN A 78 -6.60 -5.41 15.58
N ASN A 79 -6.03 -4.23 15.28
CA ASN A 79 -5.21 -4.03 14.10
C ASN A 79 -3.96 -4.93 14.17
N GLU A 80 -3.70 -5.64 13.07
CA GLU A 80 -2.55 -6.53 12.91
C GLU A 80 -1.70 -6.02 11.74
N PHE A 81 -0.38 -6.10 11.87
CA PHE A 81 0.52 -5.49 10.89
C PHE A 81 1.52 -6.51 10.31
N LEU A 82 1.90 -6.31 9.06
CA LEU A 82 3.11 -6.89 8.47
C LEU A 82 4.21 -5.84 8.54
N ILE A 83 5.21 -6.08 9.39
CA ILE A 83 6.23 -5.10 9.77
C ILE A 83 7.53 -5.42 9.05
N TRP A 84 8.06 -4.46 8.29
CA TRP A 84 9.37 -4.61 7.68
C TRP A 84 10.48 -4.54 8.76
N GLU A 85 11.49 -5.40 8.66
CA GLU A 85 12.57 -5.54 9.65
C GLU A 85 13.67 -4.45 9.56
N GLY A 86 13.30 -3.25 9.13
CA GLY A 86 14.19 -2.10 9.05
C GLY A 86 13.53 -0.80 9.48
N THR A 87 14.33 0.27 9.55
CA THR A 87 13.85 1.62 9.86
C THR A 87 14.14 2.60 8.73
N ALA A 88 13.35 3.68 8.71
CA ALA A 88 13.53 4.81 7.82
C ALA A 88 13.24 6.13 8.55
N ALA A 89 14.15 7.09 8.41
CA ALA A 89 13.99 8.45 8.91
C ALA A 89 13.43 9.33 7.78
N ASP A 90 14.31 9.89 6.97
CA ASP A 90 13.95 10.67 5.78
C ASP A 90 13.93 9.77 4.54
N PHE A 91 12.79 9.74 3.84
CA PHE A 91 12.60 8.82 2.73
C PHE A 91 11.49 9.24 1.75
N VAL A 92 11.52 8.58 0.59
CA VAL A 92 10.40 8.41 -0.33
C VAL A 92 10.08 6.92 -0.42
N LEU A 93 8.88 6.53 -0.04
CA LEU A 93 8.36 5.17 -0.16
C LEU A 93 7.36 5.17 -1.31
N ARG A 94 7.49 4.19 -2.21
CA ARG A 94 6.52 3.93 -3.29
C ARG A 94 6.05 2.51 -3.20
N LEU A 95 4.77 2.30 -3.45
CA LEU A 95 4.18 0.97 -3.56
C LEU A 95 2.92 1.01 -4.41
N GLU A 96 2.48 -0.16 -4.82
CA GLU A 96 1.18 -0.39 -5.40
C GLU A 96 0.34 -1.21 -4.44
N PHE A 97 -0.95 -0.88 -4.36
CA PHE A 97 -1.92 -1.62 -3.57
C PHE A 97 -3.19 -1.88 -4.37
N ARG A 98 -3.92 -2.92 -3.96
CA ARG A 98 -5.26 -3.24 -4.47
C ARG A 98 -6.12 -3.73 -3.33
N VAL A 99 -7.12 -2.93 -2.93
CA VAL A 99 -8.16 -3.36 -2.00
C VAL A 99 -9.16 -4.22 -2.78
N ALA A 100 -9.56 -5.38 -2.26
CA ALA A 100 -10.58 -6.19 -2.91
C ALA A 100 -11.91 -5.45 -2.99
N ASP A 101 -12.68 -5.66 -4.06
CA ASP A 101 -14.03 -5.09 -4.22
C ASP A 101 -15.09 -5.91 -3.45
N ARG A 102 -14.78 -6.22 -2.20
CA ARG A 102 -15.66 -6.90 -1.24
C ARG A 102 -15.20 -6.63 0.19
N GLY A 103 -16.03 -6.98 1.16
CA GLY A 103 -15.72 -6.79 2.58
C GLY A 103 -15.68 -5.31 2.98
N VAL A 104 -15.11 -5.02 4.14
CA VAL A 104 -14.98 -3.63 4.61
C VAL A 104 -13.84 -2.93 3.87
N GLY A 105 -12.67 -3.56 3.83
CA GLY A 105 -11.49 -3.05 3.11
C GLY A 105 -10.94 -1.76 3.73
N ASN A 106 -10.51 -1.82 4.99
CA ASN A 106 -9.79 -0.74 5.67
C ASN A 106 -8.36 -1.18 5.98
N SER A 107 -7.38 -0.41 5.56
CA SER A 107 -5.96 -0.70 5.67
C SER A 107 -5.19 0.61 5.73
N GLY A 108 -3.87 0.51 5.70
CA GLY A 108 -2.99 1.66 5.67
C GLY A 108 -1.54 1.23 5.62
N VAL A 109 -0.70 2.21 5.29
CA VAL A 109 0.74 2.06 5.30
C VAL A 109 1.26 2.90 6.45
N GLN A 110 1.68 2.20 7.51
CA GLN A 110 2.35 2.79 8.66
C GLN A 110 3.78 3.17 8.27
N TYR A 111 4.24 4.31 8.77
CA TYR A 111 5.61 4.76 8.61
C TYR A 111 6.08 5.56 9.82
N ARG A 112 7.40 5.61 10.02
CA ARG A 112 8.05 6.11 11.25
C ARG A 112 7.37 5.60 12.53
N SER A 113 6.91 4.35 12.47
CA SER A 113 6.11 3.72 13.51
C SER A 113 6.97 2.96 14.50
N GLN A 114 6.37 2.58 15.63
CA GLN A 114 6.98 1.76 16.66
C GLN A 114 6.12 0.53 16.93
N ARG A 115 6.73 -0.53 17.46
CA ARG A 115 6.00 -1.73 17.93
C ARG A 115 5.32 -1.44 19.26
N PHE A 116 4.15 -2.04 19.47
CA PHE A 116 3.39 -1.98 20.72
C PHE A 116 3.15 -3.42 21.24
N PRO A 117 4.19 -4.12 21.71
CA PRO A 117 4.11 -5.55 22.04
C PRO A 117 3.07 -5.87 23.13
N ASP A 118 2.82 -4.93 24.04
CA ASP A 118 1.79 -5.06 25.09
C ASP A 118 0.36 -5.12 24.52
N ALA A 119 0.15 -4.57 23.33
CA ALA A 119 -1.11 -4.67 22.61
C ALA A 119 -1.17 -5.90 21.69
N GLY A 120 -0.05 -6.58 21.43
CA GLY A 120 0.02 -7.75 20.56
C GLY A 120 1.35 -7.85 19.83
N ARG A 121 1.73 -9.08 19.46
CA ARG A 121 3.04 -9.37 18.84
C ARG A 121 3.34 -8.52 17.61
N TRP A 122 2.34 -8.30 16.77
CA TRP A 122 2.47 -7.52 15.54
C TRP A 122 1.69 -6.22 15.59
N ALA A 123 1.41 -5.68 16.77
CA ALA A 123 0.83 -4.35 16.91
C ALA A 123 1.89 -3.27 16.66
N ALA A 124 1.51 -2.25 15.89
CA ALA A 124 2.31 -1.06 15.60
C ALA A 124 1.48 0.22 15.77
N GLY A 125 2.16 1.36 15.86
CA GLY A 125 1.53 2.69 15.95
C GLY A 125 2.49 3.79 15.52
N GLY A 126 1.95 4.91 15.04
CA GLY A 126 2.67 5.97 14.34
C GLY A 126 1.89 6.48 13.12
N TYR A 127 2.53 7.27 12.27
CA TYR A 127 1.87 7.83 11.08
C TYR A 127 1.38 6.77 10.12
N GLN A 128 0.21 7.02 9.52
CA GLN A 128 -0.45 6.15 8.55
C GLN A 128 -0.90 6.95 7.33
N ALA A 129 -0.58 6.42 6.14
CA ALA A 129 -1.32 6.74 4.94
C ALA A 129 -2.49 5.75 4.80
N ASP A 130 -3.72 6.24 5.02
CA ASP A 130 -4.91 5.38 5.05
C ASP A 130 -5.33 4.90 3.66
N ILE A 131 -5.81 3.66 3.61
CA ILE A 131 -6.33 3.00 2.42
C ILE A 131 -7.70 2.42 2.78
N GLU A 132 -8.77 2.90 2.15
CA GLU A 132 -10.11 2.44 2.46
C GLU A 132 -10.96 2.26 1.19
N ARG A 133 -11.72 1.16 1.12
CA ARG A 133 -12.43 0.68 -0.07
C ARG A 133 -13.42 1.69 -0.67
N THR A 134 -14.15 2.40 0.17
CA THR A 134 -15.18 3.38 -0.24
C THR A 134 -14.64 4.79 -0.45
N ASN A 135 -13.32 4.97 -0.35
CA ASN A 135 -12.60 6.24 -0.43
C ASN A 135 -12.96 7.26 0.68
N GLN A 136 -13.61 6.84 1.76
CA GLN A 136 -13.93 7.72 2.88
C GLN A 136 -12.64 8.25 3.52
N TYR A 137 -11.69 7.36 3.81
CA TYR A 137 -10.41 7.69 4.45
C TYR A 137 -9.19 7.55 3.52
N MET A 138 -9.40 7.17 2.27
CA MET A 138 -8.32 7.01 1.30
C MET A 138 -7.41 8.26 1.22
N GLY A 139 -6.13 8.09 1.53
CA GLY A 139 -5.09 9.12 1.42
C GLY A 139 -5.12 10.20 2.51
N ILE A 140 -5.80 9.99 3.64
CA ILE A 140 -5.63 10.85 4.82
C ILE A 140 -4.30 10.56 5.53
N LEU A 141 -3.84 11.51 6.35
CA LEU A 141 -2.82 11.24 7.35
C LEU A 141 -3.48 10.98 8.70
N TYR A 142 -3.36 9.74 9.16
CA TYR A 142 -3.76 9.30 10.50
C TYR A 142 -2.51 9.00 11.35
N GLU A 143 -2.64 8.99 12.67
CA GLU A 143 -1.60 8.53 13.59
C GLU A 143 -2.18 7.50 14.54
N GLU A 144 -1.90 6.23 14.23
CA GLU A 144 -2.35 5.05 14.96
C GLU A 144 -1.72 5.03 16.36
N ARG A 145 -2.56 4.81 17.37
CA ARG A 145 -2.18 4.85 18.80
C ARG A 145 -1.53 6.17 19.24
N GLY A 146 -1.79 7.25 18.52
CA GLY A 146 -1.31 8.59 18.85
C GLY A 146 -2.40 9.63 18.67
N ARG A 147 -2.09 10.65 17.87
CA ARG A 147 -2.90 11.86 17.70
C ARG A 147 -4.13 11.68 16.82
N GLY A 148 -4.35 10.53 16.19
CA GLY A 148 -5.53 10.29 15.36
C GLY A 148 -5.46 10.99 14.00
N ILE A 149 -6.57 11.54 13.50
CA ILE A 149 -6.57 12.21 12.17
C ILE A 149 -5.78 13.52 12.23
N LEU A 150 -4.63 13.54 11.57
CA LEU A 150 -3.76 14.71 11.48
C LEU A 150 -4.13 15.61 10.29
N ALA A 151 -4.47 15.03 9.14
CA ALA A 151 -4.92 15.76 7.96
C ALA A 151 -5.93 14.94 7.16
N LEU A 152 -7.05 15.56 6.81
CA LEU A 152 -8.01 15.00 5.85
C LEU A 152 -7.50 15.19 4.42
N ARG A 153 -7.95 14.32 3.52
CA ARG A 153 -7.63 14.41 2.10
C ARG A 153 -8.02 15.79 1.57
N GLY A 154 -7.10 16.43 0.84
CA GLY A 154 -7.24 17.77 0.29
C GLY A 154 -6.66 18.88 1.17
N GLU A 155 -6.25 18.59 2.41
CA GLU A 155 -5.72 19.59 3.35
C GLU A 155 -4.20 19.79 3.23
N GLU A 156 -3.76 21.04 3.42
CA GLU A 156 -2.42 21.37 3.89
C GLU A 156 -2.50 21.80 5.37
N VAL A 157 -1.70 21.17 6.23
CA VAL A 157 -1.83 21.31 7.69
C VAL A 157 -0.49 21.68 8.33
N ILE A 158 -0.52 22.55 9.34
CA ILE A 158 0.55 22.71 10.30
C ILE A 158 0.08 22.15 11.64
N LEU A 159 0.85 21.23 12.20
CA LEU A 159 0.71 20.76 13.58
C LEU A 159 1.72 21.49 14.46
N SER A 160 1.36 21.79 15.71
CA SER A 160 2.26 22.45 16.65
C SER A 160 1.96 21.99 18.07
N GLU A 161 2.94 22.08 18.96
CA GLU A 161 2.75 21.76 20.37
C GLU A 161 1.62 22.59 20.98
N ALA A 162 0.84 21.97 21.87
CA ALA A 162 -0.16 22.64 22.69
C ALA A 162 -0.30 21.93 24.05
N PRO A 163 -0.66 22.64 25.13
CA PRO A 163 -0.58 22.10 26.50
C PRO A 163 -1.35 20.80 26.77
N GLU A 164 -2.47 20.56 26.11
CA GLU A 164 -3.32 19.39 26.39
C GLU A 164 -3.18 18.26 25.36
N ARG A 165 -2.72 18.57 24.14
CA ARG A 165 -2.62 17.60 23.04
C ARG A 165 -1.64 18.11 21.98
N PHE A 166 -2.17 18.67 20.89
CA PHE A 166 -1.47 19.39 19.84
C PHE A 166 -2.46 20.35 19.20
N LYS A 167 -1.96 21.37 18.50
CA LYS A 167 -2.78 22.28 17.71
C LYS A 167 -2.72 21.86 16.24
N LYS A 168 -3.89 21.61 15.64
CA LYS A 168 -4.05 21.44 14.19
C LYS A 168 -4.48 22.76 13.57
N GLN A 169 -3.77 23.21 12.53
CA GLN A 169 -4.17 24.35 11.71
C GLN A 169 -4.18 23.95 10.23
N VAL A 170 -5.36 23.99 9.59
CA VAL A 170 -5.46 23.87 8.13
C VAL A 170 -5.02 25.23 7.55
N VAL A 171 -3.95 25.23 6.76
CA VAL A 171 -3.32 26.44 6.22
C VAL A 171 -3.49 26.57 4.70
N GLY A 172 -3.98 25.52 4.04
CA GLY A 172 -4.14 25.49 2.60
C GLY A 172 -4.86 24.23 2.12
N SER A 173 -4.85 24.05 0.80
CA SER A 173 -5.44 22.89 0.15
C SER A 173 -4.56 22.39 -0.98
N VAL A 174 -4.42 21.07 -1.10
CA VAL A 174 -3.74 20.40 -2.22
C VAL A 174 -4.69 20.06 -3.38
N GLY A 175 -5.97 20.39 -3.25
CA GLY A 175 -7.00 20.15 -4.25
C GLY A 175 -8.33 19.67 -3.66
N ASP A 176 -9.34 19.58 -4.53
CA ASP A 176 -10.67 19.08 -4.16
C ASP A 176 -10.61 17.59 -3.73
N PRO A 177 -11.13 17.22 -2.54
CA PRO A 177 -11.05 15.85 -2.04
C PRO A 177 -11.70 14.81 -2.95
N ALA A 178 -12.77 15.16 -3.66
CA ALA A 178 -13.46 14.23 -4.56
C ALA A 178 -12.69 14.06 -5.88
N ALA A 179 -12.10 15.13 -6.40
CA ALA A 179 -11.24 15.10 -7.57
C ALA A 179 -9.96 14.28 -7.36
N ILE A 180 -9.41 14.27 -6.13
CA ILE A 180 -8.21 13.51 -5.79
C ILE A 180 -8.44 12.00 -5.91
N VAL A 181 -9.58 11.49 -5.44
CA VAL A 181 -9.94 10.06 -5.53
C VAL A 181 -10.74 9.71 -6.79
N LYS A 182 -10.88 10.65 -7.73
CA LYS A 182 -11.58 10.39 -8.98
C LYS A 182 -10.87 9.28 -9.76
N GLY A 183 -11.56 8.17 -9.98
CA GLY A 183 -11.02 7.01 -10.68
C GLY A 183 -10.29 5.99 -9.79
N VAL A 184 -10.20 6.25 -8.48
CA VAL A 184 -9.71 5.26 -7.51
C VAL A 184 -10.83 4.28 -7.22
N LYS A 185 -10.58 2.99 -7.49
CA LYS A 185 -11.59 1.94 -7.39
C LYS A 185 -11.02 0.71 -6.69
N ALA A 186 -11.85 0.09 -5.87
CA ALA A 186 -11.59 -1.24 -5.35
C ALA A 186 -11.48 -2.25 -6.51
N GLY A 187 -10.69 -3.29 -6.34
CA GLY A 187 -10.38 -4.29 -7.36
C GLY A 187 -9.33 -3.85 -8.39
N GLU A 188 -8.97 -2.56 -8.44
CA GLU A 188 -7.97 -2.02 -9.35
C GLU A 188 -6.68 -1.65 -8.60
N TRP A 189 -5.53 -1.78 -9.28
CA TRP A 189 -4.25 -1.35 -8.73
C TRP A 189 -4.16 0.17 -8.66
N GLN A 190 -3.69 0.67 -7.52
CA GLN A 190 -3.46 2.08 -7.25
C GLN A 190 -2.00 2.27 -6.80
N THR A 191 -1.38 3.41 -7.10
CA THR A 191 -0.05 3.74 -6.60
C THR A 191 -0.12 4.65 -5.39
N LEU A 192 0.65 4.35 -4.35
CA LEU A 192 0.86 5.22 -3.20
C LEU A 192 2.32 5.67 -3.15
N GLU A 193 2.53 6.96 -2.92
CA GLU A 193 3.83 7.55 -2.58
C GLU A 193 3.74 8.24 -1.22
N VAL A 194 4.62 7.88 -0.29
CA VAL A 194 4.77 8.55 1.01
C VAL A 194 6.12 9.23 1.03
N ILE A 195 6.14 10.53 1.27
CA ILE A 195 7.34 11.35 1.39
C ILE A 195 7.38 11.87 2.83
N ALA A 196 8.44 11.52 3.56
CA ALA A 196 8.68 11.99 4.90
C ALA A 196 10.11 12.53 4.97
N ILE A 197 10.28 13.85 5.10
CA ILE A 197 11.59 14.51 5.10
C ILE A 197 11.60 15.57 6.20
N GLY A 198 12.48 15.43 7.20
CA GLY A 198 12.43 16.20 8.43
C GLY A 198 11.04 16.08 9.07
N ASN A 199 10.38 17.21 9.28
CA ASN A 199 9.01 17.28 9.80
C ASN A 199 7.93 17.45 8.72
N LYS A 200 8.28 17.30 7.43
CA LYS A 200 7.35 17.42 6.32
C LYS A 200 6.87 16.05 5.89
N LEU A 201 5.56 15.89 5.83
CA LEU A 201 4.88 14.67 5.44
C LEU A 201 3.98 14.96 4.23
N GLU A 202 4.11 14.17 3.16
CA GLU A 202 3.25 14.26 1.99
C GLU A 202 2.86 12.86 1.52
N HIS A 203 1.60 12.69 1.17
CA HIS A 203 1.11 11.48 0.51
C HIS A 203 0.66 11.81 -0.91
N LYS A 204 0.85 10.87 -1.83
CA LYS A 204 0.27 10.93 -3.18
C LYS A 204 -0.41 9.63 -3.54
N LEU A 205 -1.57 9.76 -4.15
CA LEU A 205 -2.36 8.66 -4.69
C LEU A 205 -2.49 8.85 -6.20
N ASN A 206 -2.05 7.85 -6.98
CA ASN A 206 -2.00 7.93 -8.45
C ASN A 206 -1.34 9.22 -8.97
N GLY A 207 -0.25 9.64 -8.30
CA GLY A 207 0.50 10.86 -8.60
C GLY A 207 -0.14 12.17 -8.12
N ARG A 208 -1.36 12.15 -7.57
CA ARG A 208 -2.03 13.33 -7.00
C ARG A 208 -1.72 13.45 -5.51
N THR A 209 -1.24 14.61 -5.07
CA THR A 209 -1.05 14.89 -3.65
C THR A 209 -2.38 14.83 -2.91
N THR A 210 -2.43 14.06 -1.81
CA THR A 210 -3.64 13.92 -0.98
C THR A 210 -3.58 14.75 0.29
N VAL A 211 -2.40 14.91 0.89
CA VAL A 211 -2.16 15.76 2.06
C VAL A 211 -0.75 16.34 2.01
N ARG A 212 -0.56 17.51 2.62
CA ARG A 212 0.76 17.99 3.06
C ARG A 212 0.69 18.43 4.51
N VAL A 213 1.64 17.98 5.32
CA VAL A 213 1.70 18.31 6.74
C VAL A 213 3.09 18.78 7.12
N ILE A 214 3.17 19.86 7.89
CA ILE A 214 4.36 20.27 8.63
C ILE A 214 4.09 19.98 10.11
N ASP A 215 4.82 19.04 10.69
CA ASP A 215 4.61 18.59 12.06
C ASP A 215 5.60 19.27 13.02
N ASN A 216 5.25 20.45 13.56
CA ASN A 216 6.06 21.16 14.55
C ASN A 216 5.74 20.74 15.99
N ASP A 217 4.96 19.69 16.20
CA ASP A 217 4.66 19.15 17.53
C ASP A 217 5.79 18.21 17.97
N ALA A 218 6.93 18.78 18.35
CA ALA A 218 8.16 18.02 18.60
C ALA A 218 8.05 17.03 19.78
N ALA A 219 7.07 17.23 20.67
CA ALA A 219 6.73 16.30 21.73
C ALA A 219 6.22 14.93 21.22
N HIS A 220 5.60 14.89 20.04
CA HIS A 220 4.96 13.69 19.50
C HIS A 220 5.45 13.29 18.10
N ALA A 221 6.04 14.22 17.35
CA ALA A 221 6.44 13.98 15.97
C ALA A 221 7.53 12.90 15.86
N ALA A 222 7.28 11.86 15.07
CA ALA A 222 8.25 10.81 14.80
C ALA A 222 9.22 11.24 13.68
N THR A 223 10.51 11.11 13.92
CA THR A 223 11.58 11.41 12.95
C THR A 223 12.13 10.17 12.26
N GLU A 224 12.00 9.00 12.87
CA GLU A 224 12.41 7.69 12.35
C GLU A 224 11.51 6.59 12.90
N GLY A 225 11.37 5.51 12.14
CA GLY A 225 10.81 4.27 12.66
C GLY A 225 10.52 3.24 11.58
N LEU A 226 9.66 2.29 11.93
CA LEU A 226 9.29 1.14 11.11
C LEU A 226 8.35 1.54 9.97
N ILE A 227 8.33 0.71 8.93
CA ILE A 227 7.31 0.69 7.89
C ILE A 227 6.48 -0.58 8.08
N ALA A 228 5.15 -0.47 8.03
CA ALA A 228 4.27 -1.63 8.17
C ALA A 228 2.99 -1.52 7.33
N LEU A 229 2.40 -2.67 7.00
CA LEU A 229 1.14 -2.77 6.25
C LEU A 229 0.04 -3.25 7.20
N GLN A 230 -1.10 -2.58 7.20
CA GLN A 230 -2.18 -2.85 8.17
C GLN A 230 -3.23 -3.82 7.62
N LEU A 231 -3.73 -4.72 8.48
CA LEU A 231 -5.09 -5.25 8.41
C LEU A 231 -5.87 -4.68 9.59
N HIS A 232 -6.93 -3.94 9.28
CA HIS A 232 -7.74 -3.28 10.28
C HIS A 232 -8.62 -4.30 11.03
N GLN A 233 -8.89 -4.03 12.30
CA GLN A 233 -9.83 -4.81 13.10
C GLN A 233 -11.23 -4.85 12.48
N GLY A 234 -11.95 -5.95 12.70
CA GLY A 234 -13.34 -6.10 12.26
C GLY A 234 -13.56 -7.19 11.21
N PRO A 235 -14.60 -7.03 10.36
CA PRO A 235 -15.03 -8.04 9.38
C PRO A 235 -14.00 -8.36 8.28
N GLU A 236 -14.34 -9.30 7.40
CA GLU A 236 -13.50 -9.69 6.27
C GLU A 236 -13.02 -8.48 5.47
N MET A 237 -11.73 -8.50 5.16
CA MET A 237 -11.08 -7.66 4.18
C MET A 237 -9.99 -8.44 3.45
N GLN A 238 -9.68 -7.99 2.24
CA GLN A 238 -8.49 -8.40 1.52
C GLN A 238 -7.83 -7.17 0.89
N ILE A 239 -6.50 -7.14 0.99
CA ILE A 239 -5.66 -6.16 0.31
C ILE A 239 -4.40 -6.83 -0.21
N ASP A 240 -3.98 -6.43 -1.41
CA ASP A 240 -2.74 -6.89 -2.02
C ASP A 240 -1.75 -5.72 -2.14
N PHE A 241 -0.46 -5.99 -1.98
CA PHE A 241 0.62 -5.01 -2.14
C PHE A 241 1.72 -5.56 -3.05
N ARG A 242 2.33 -4.68 -3.85
CA ARG A 242 3.50 -5.01 -4.68
C ARG A 242 4.35 -3.77 -4.95
N ASN A 243 5.51 -3.98 -5.59
CA ASN A 243 6.42 -2.90 -6.00
C ASN A 243 6.78 -1.95 -4.83
N ILE A 244 6.94 -2.51 -3.62
CA ILE A 244 7.27 -1.76 -2.40
C ILE A 244 8.75 -1.42 -2.44
N ARG A 245 9.07 -0.13 -2.55
CA ARG A 245 10.42 0.37 -2.73
C ARG A 245 10.66 1.65 -1.94
N LEU A 246 11.83 1.74 -1.33
CA LEU A 246 12.22 2.82 -0.43
C LEU A 246 13.48 3.50 -0.96
N LYS A 247 13.44 4.83 -1.07
CA LYS A 247 14.61 5.67 -1.27
C LYS A 247 14.85 6.46 0.01
N ARG A 248 15.98 6.22 0.67
CA ARG A 248 16.41 7.06 1.80
C ARG A 248 16.92 8.41 1.28
N ILE A 249 16.58 9.46 2.00
CA ILE A 249 17.04 10.81 1.74
C ILE A 249 17.99 11.16 2.88
N SER A 250 19.28 11.27 2.58
CA SER A 250 20.27 11.84 3.49
C SER A 250 20.54 13.26 3.04
N ASP A 251 20.63 14.19 3.99
CA ASP A 251 20.84 15.65 3.83
C ASP A 251 21.78 16.04 2.67
N GLY A 252 21.24 16.04 1.45
CA GLY A 252 21.93 16.44 0.21
C GLY A 252 22.87 15.42 -0.46
N LYS A 253 22.98 14.15 -0.02
CA LYS A 253 23.73 13.13 -0.77
C LYS A 253 23.01 11.79 -0.71
N ALA A 254 22.57 11.26 -1.85
CA ALA A 254 22.04 9.90 -1.94
C ALA A 254 23.07 8.94 -1.32
N SER A 255 22.72 8.32 -0.19
CA SER A 255 23.55 7.28 0.40
C SER A 255 23.41 6.02 -0.44
N THR A 256 24.49 5.67 -1.12
CA THR A 256 24.71 4.30 -1.61
C THR A 256 24.98 3.44 -0.38
N GLY A 257 23.93 2.92 0.24
CA GLY A 257 24.05 1.93 1.31
C GLY A 257 24.71 0.63 0.81
N PRO A 258 25.22 -0.20 1.74
CA PRO A 258 26.24 -1.22 1.52
C PRO A 258 25.87 -2.33 0.53
#